data_AF-A0A7V0JBN3-F1
#
_entry.id   AF-A0A7V0JBN3-F1
#
_cell.length_a   1.000
_cell.length_b   1.000
_cell.length_c   1.000
_cell.angle_alpha   90.00
_cell.angle_beta   90.00
_cell.angle_gamma   90.00
#
_symmetry.space_group_name_H-M   'P 1'
#
loop_
_entity.id
_entity.type
_entity.pdbx_description
1 polymer ?
#
loop_
_entity_poly.entity_id
_entity_poly.type
_entity_poly.pdbx_seq_one_letter_code
_entity_poly.pdbx_strand_id
1 'polypeptide(L)'
;MNTMMDTPVLIVILAVAGLVLGFILSLIYYKASTGKKIKEAKEKAGSVLEDAKREADSITKEAMLEAKDTALRLKTETEKERKERQQEQDRLDRRLRQREEMFDRKLEQLDKKDQNFNRKEREISNREKALQEKEKENEELLNKQKEILAQVSNLSIEDAKKELLGRIEEDSKFEAAKIAKRVEDEAIEGAEKKAKEVLSVAVQRAASDFVSDHTISTVSLPNDEMKGRIIGREGRNIRALEAATG
;
A
#
# COMPACT_ATOMS: atom_id res chain seq x y z
N MET A 1 -76.38 121.12 -78.73
CA MET A 1 -74.92 120.95 -78.69
C MET A 1 -74.52 120.88 -77.21
N ASN A 2 -74.54 119.69 -76.61
CA ASN A 2 -73.97 119.39 -75.26
C ASN A 2 -74.02 117.90 -74.86
N THR A 3 -74.57 117.01 -75.71
CA THR A 3 -74.60 115.54 -75.46
C THR A 3 -73.25 114.82 -75.67
N MET A 4 -72.17 115.54 -75.99
CA MET A 4 -70.82 115.00 -76.17
C MET A 4 -69.89 115.19 -74.96
N MET A 5 -70.33 115.88 -73.90
CA MET A 5 -69.53 116.06 -72.67
C MET A 5 -69.87 115.04 -71.56
N ASP A 6 -70.98 114.30 -71.66
CA ASP A 6 -71.43 113.37 -70.59
C ASP A 6 -70.88 111.93 -70.73
N THR A 7 -70.56 111.48 -71.94
CA THR A 7 -69.99 110.15 -72.22
C THR A 7 -68.57 109.92 -71.66
N PRO A 8 -67.59 110.86 -71.76
CA PRO A 8 -66.28 110.64 -71.16
C PRO A 8 -66.32 110.62 -69.63
N VAL A 9 -67.22 111.39 -69.01
CA VAL A 9 -67.38 111.42 -67.55
C VAL A 9 -67.94 110.08 -67.04
N LEU A 10 -68.91 109.49 -67.74
CA LEU A 10 -69.47 108.18 -67.40
C LEU A 10 -68.43 107.05 -67.49
N ILE A 11 -67.54 107.08 -68.49
CA ILE A 11 -66.46 106.10 -68.66
C ILE A 11 -65.45 106.18 -67.51
N VAL A 12 -65.10 107.40 -67.08
CA VAL A 12 -64.20 107.60 -65.93
C VAL A 12 -64.83 107.09 -64.64
N ILE A 13 -66.13 107.33 -64.42
CA ILE A 13 -66.84 106.82 -63.24
C ILE A 13 -66.88 105.29 -63.23
N LEU A 14 -67.16 104.64 -64.37
CA LEU A 14 -67.16 103.18 -64.48
C LEU A 14 -65.75 102.59 -64.30
N ALA A 15 -64.70 103.25 -64.80
CA ALA A 15 -63.32 102.83 -64.61
C ALA A 15 -62.89 102.94 -63.14
N VAL A 16 -63.26 104.03 -62.45
CA VAL A 16 -63.00 104.20 -61.02
C VAL A 16 -63.81 103.19 -60.20
N ALA A 17 -65.08 102.96 -60.53
CA ALA A 17 -65.91 101.94 -59.87
C ALA A 17 -65.34 100.52 -60.06
N GLY A 18 -64.85 100.20 -61.26
CA GLY A 18 -64.18 98.93 -61.55
C GLY A 18 -62.87 98.74 -60.78
N LEU A 19 -62.06 99.81 -60.64
CA LEU A 19 -60.85 99.80 -59.81
C LEU A 19 -61.17 99.62 -58.32
N VAL A 20 -62.19 100.30 -57.81
CA VAL A 20 -62.64 100.18 -56.42
C VAL A 20 -63.18 98.77 -56.15
N LEU A 21 -64.02 98.23 -57.05
CA LEU A 21 -64.52 96.85 -56.95
C LEU A 21 -63.40 95.82 -57.03
N GLY A 22 -62.46 95.97 -57.97
CA GLY A 22 -61.29 95.10 -58.10
C GLY A 22 -60.39 95.14 -56.86
N PHE A 23 -60.19 96.33 -56.27
CA PHE A 23 -59.44 96.50 -55.03
C PHE A 23 -60.14 95.83 -53.84
N ILE A 24 -61.47 96.01 -53.69
CA ILE A 24 -62.26 95.37 -52.64
C ILE A 24 -62.24 93.84 -52.79
N LEU A 25 -62.44 93.30 -53.99
CA LEU A 25 -62.38 91.87 -54.26
C LEU A 25 -60.97 91.29 -54.00
N SER A 26 -59.93 92.04 -54.38
CA SER A 26 -58.54 91.67 -54.09
C SER A 26 -58.25 91.62 -52.59
N LEU A 27 -58.72 92.61 -51.82
CA LEU A 27 -58.58 92.61 -50.36
C LEU A 27 -59.34 91.45 -49.69
N ILE A 28 -60.54 91.11 -50.17
CA ILE A 28 -61.32 89.97 -49.65
C ILE A 28 -60.60 88.66 -50.00
N TYR A 29 -60.13 88.50 -51.23
CA TYR A 29 -59.39 87.31 -51.66
C TYR A 29 -58.06 87.16 -50.89
N TYR A 30 -57.32 88.26 -50.68
CA TYR A 30 -56.07 88.26 -49.94
C TYR A 30 -56.28 87.92 -48.46
N LYS A 31 -57.33 88.48 -47.82
CA LYS A 31 -57.70 88.13 -46.43
C LYS A 31 -58.15 86.67 -46.31
N ALA A 32 -58.97 86.17 -47.25
CA ALA A 32 -59.43 84.79 -47.25
C ALA A 32 -58.30 83.77 -47.52
N SER A 33 -57.41 84.06 -48.48
CA SER A 33 -56.28 83.19 -48.83
C SER A 33 -55.20 83.18 -47.75
N THR A 34 -54.89 84.34 -47.17
CA THR A 34 -53.96 84.44 -46.04
C THR A 34 -54.52 83.74 -44.80
N GLY A 35 -55.83 83.88 -44.52
CA GLY A 35 -56.50 83.16 -43.43
C GLY A 35 -56.45 81.64 -43.60
N LYS A 36 -56.65 81.12 -44.82
CA LYS A 36 -56.51 79.69 -45.13
C LYS A 36 -55.06 79.20 -44.95
N LYS A 37 -54.07 79.92 -45.48
CA LYS A 37 -52.65 79.58 -45.33
C LYS A 37 -52.20 79.57 -43.87
N ILE A 38 -52.65 80.54 -43.06
CA ILE A 38 -52.36 80.59 -41.62
C ILE A 38 -53.03 79.41 -40.90
N LYS A 39 -54.27 79.08 -41.26
CA LYS A 39 -54.98 77.93 -40.68
C LYS A 39 -54.25 76.62 -41.01
N GLU A 40 -53.90 76.39 -42.27
CA GLU A 40 -53.14 75.21 -42.71
C GLU A 40 -51.75 75.14 -42.08
N ALA A 41 -51.03 76.27 -41.96
CA ALA A 41 -49.73 76.31 -41.29
C ALA A 41 -49.87 75.99 -39.80
N LYS A 42 -50.92 76.49 -39.14
CA LYS A 42 -51.21 76.20 -37.72
C LYS A 42 -51.60 74.74 -37.51
N GLU A 43 -52.37 74.16 -38.43
CA GLU A 43 -52.77 72.75 -38.40
C GLU A 43 -51.57 71.83 -38.63
N LYS A 44 -50.70 72.14 -39.60
CA LYS A 44 -49.43 71.44 -39.81
C LYS A 44 -48.47 71.57 -38.64
N ALA A 45 -48.34 72.76 -38.05
CA ALA A 45 -47.52 72.95 -36.84
C ALA A 45 -48.09 72.15 -35.66
N GLY A 46 -49.42 72.10 -35.54
CA GLY A 46 -50.13 71.27 -34.56
C GLY A 46 -49.86 69.78 -34.76
N SER A 47 -49.97 69.27 -35.99
CA SER A 47 -49.71 67.86 -36.29
C SER A 47 -48.25 67.48 -36.04
N VAL A 48 -47.29 68.33 -36.45
CA VAL A 48 -45.86 68.10 -36.19
C VAL A 48 -45.56 68.08 -34.69
N LEU A 49 -46.17 68.96 -33.91
CA LEU A 49 -46.02 68.95 -32.45
C LEU A 49 -46.65 67.71 -31.80
N GLU A 50 -47.79 67.25 -32.33
CA GLU A 50 -48.44 66.03 -31.84
C GLU A 50 -47.61 64.78 -32.17
N ASP A 51 -47.10 64.69 -33.40
CA ASP A 51 -46.21 63.60 -33.83
C ASP A 51 -44.91 63.58 -33.01
N ALA A 52 -44.28 64.75 -32.81
CA ALA A 52 -43.09 64.87 -31.96
C ALA A 52 -43.36 64.45 -30.50
N LYS A 53 -44.53 64.76 -29.94
CA LYS A 53 -44.93 64.29 -28.61
C LYS A 53 -45.12 62.78 -28.57
N ARG A 54 -45.79 62.21 -29.57
CA ARG A 54 -45.99 60.75 -29.66
C ARG A 54 -44.67 60.01 -29.81
N GLU A 55 -43.75 60.53 -30.61
CA GLU A 55 -42.42 59.98 -30.79
C GLU A 55 -41.60 60.07 -29.50
N ALA A 56 -41.62 61.21 -28.80
CA ALA A 56 -40.98 61.35 -27.49
C ALA A 56 -41.59 60.38 -26.45
N ASP A 57 -42.91 60.22 -26.42
CA ASP A 57 -43.58 59.24 -25.55
C ASP A 57 -43.20 57.80 -25.92
N SER A 58 -42.99 57.51 -27.20
CA SER A 58 -42.53 56.18 -27.65
C SER A 58 -41.09 55.91 -27.23
N ILE A 59 -40.18 56.87 -27.48
CA ILE A 59 -38.76 56.77 -27.11
C ILE A 59 -38.61 56.61 -25.59
N THR A 60 -39.35 57.38 -24.80
CA THR A 60 -39.29 57.28 -23.34
C THR A 60 -39.82 55.94 -22.84
N LYS A 61 -40.90 55.41 -23.41
CA LYS A 61 -41.41 54.07 -23.08
C LYS A 61 -40.42 52.98 -23.46
N GLU A 62 -39.83 53.06 -24.65
CA GLU A 62 -38.83 52.10 -25.13
C GLU A 62 -37.58 52.12 -24.24
N ALA A 63 -37.05 53.31 -23.94
CA ALA A 63 -35.92 53.46 -23.02
C ALA A 63 -36.24 52.94 -21.61
N MET A 64 -37.47 53.15 -21.11
CA MET A 64 -37.89 52.59 -19.82
C MET A 64 -38.02 51.06 -19.86
N LEU A 65 -38.47 50.48 -20.97
CA LEU A 65 -38.56 49.03 -21.14
C LEU A 65 -37.17 48.41 -21.22
N GLU A 66 -36.25 49.00 -21.98
CA GLU A 66 -34.86 48.56 -22.09
C GLU A 66 -34.13 48.68 -20.74
N ALA A 67 -34.33 49.78 -20.02
CA ALA A 67 -33.81 49.95 -18.66
C ALA A 67 -34.36 48.88 -17.68
N LYS A 68 -35.63 48.50 -17.81
CA LYS A 68 -36.21 47.42 -16.99
C LYS A 68 -35.68 46.05 -17.37
N ASP A 69 -35.54 45.76 -18.67
CA ASP A 69 -35.00 44.48 -19.14
C ASP A 69 -33.54 44.31 -18.72
N THR A 70 -32.71 45.33 -18.92
CA THR A 70 -31.31 45.33 -18.45
C THR A 70 -31.20 45.19 -16.94
N ALA A 71 -32.04 45.90 -16.16
CA ALA A 71 -32.07 45.75 -14.71
C ALA A 71 -32.48 44.33 -14.28
N LEU A 72 -33.45 43.72 -14.96
CA LEU A 72 -33.89 42.35 -14.68
C LEU A 72 -32.82 41.32 -15.03
N ARG A 73 -32.15 41.48 -16.17
CA ARG A 73 -31.02 40.63 -16.58
C ARG A 73 -29.88 40.72 -15.58
N LEU A 74 -29.46 41.93 -15.21
CA LEU A 74 -28.40 42.14 -14.22
C LEU A 74 -28.78 41.52 -12.86
N LYS A 75 -30.04 41.67 -12.44
CA LYS A 75 -30.53 41.05 -11.21
C LYS A 75 -30.45 39.52 -11.28
N THR A 76 -30.84 38.93 -12.40
CA THR A 76 -30.83 37.48 -12.60
C THR A 76 -29.40 36.93 -12.61
N GLU A 77 -28.47 37.61 -13.30
CA GLU A 77 -27.05 37.24 -13.35
C GLU A 77 -26.41 37.34 -11.97
N THR A 78 -26.66 38.43 -11.24
CA THR A 78 -26.12 38.61 -9.88
C THR A 78 -26.69 37.60 -8.88
N GLU A 79 -27.98 37.25 -8.99
CA GLU A 79 -28.58 36.18 -8.18
C GLU A 79 -27.96 34.81 -8.50
N LYS A 80 -27.71 34.52 -9.78
CA LYS A 80 -27.04 33.29 -10.21
C LYS A 80 -25.61 33.22 -9.68
N GLU A 81 -24.80 34.26 -9.87
CA GLU A 81 -23.43 34.30 -9.35
C GLU A 81 -23.40 34.20 -7.83
N ARG A 82 -24.33 34.86 -7.13
CA ARG A 82 -24.42 34.77 -5.67
C ARG A 82 -24.74 33.35 -5.23
N LYS A 83 -25.63 32.66 -5.93
CA LYS A 83 -25.97 31.26 -5.65
C LYS A 83 -24.78 30.33 -5.91
N GLU A 84 -24.06 30.51 -7.00
CA GLU A 84 -22.86 29.73 -7.31
C GLU A 84 -21.76 29.95 -6.26
N ARG A 85 -21.50 31.21 -5.88
CA ARG A 85 -20.56 31.54 -4.79
C ARG A 85 -20.98 30.94 -3.45
N GLN A 86 -22.27 30.97 -3.11
CA GLN A 86 -22.79 30.35 -1.90
C GLN A 86 -22.57 28.82 -1.91
N GLN A 87 -22.82 28.17 -3.04
CA GLN A 87 -22.61 26.73 -3.18
C GLN A 87 -21.12 26.35 -3.07
N GLU A 88 -20.23 27.17 -3.63
CA GLU A 88 -18.79 26.99 -3.49
C GLU A 88 -18.34 27.15 -2.03
N GLN A 89 -18.82 28.21 -1.34
CA GLN A 89 -18.57 28.43 0.09
C GLN A 89 -19.05 27.24 0.92
N ASP A 90 -20.28 26.77 0.73
CA ASP A 90 -20.83 25.61 1.45
C ASP A 90 -20.02 24.33 1.21
N ARG A 91 -19.41 24.19 0.02
CA ARG A 91 -18.54 23.05 -0.31
C ARG A 91 -17.19 23.18 0.39
N LEU A 92 -16.60 24.37 0.43
CA LEU A 92 -15.35 24.63 1.14
C LEU A 92 -15.53 24.44 2.64
N ASP A 93 -16.62 24.95 3.22
CA ASP A 93 -16.95 24.79 4.64
C ASP A 93 -17.12 23.32 5.03
N ARG A 94 -17.83 22.53 4.21
CA ARG A 94 -17.94 21.08 4.45
C ARG A 94 -16.58 20.39 4.42
N ARG A 95 -15.71 20.76 3.48
CA ARG A 95 -14.36 20.18 3.39
C ARG A 95 -13.47 20.60 4.56
N LEU A 96 -13.61 21.84 5.04
CA LEU A 96 -12.92 22.34 6.22
C LEU A 96 -13.36 21.60 7.48
N ARG A 97 -14.66 21.49 7.72
CA ARG A 97 -15.22 20.73 8.86
C ARG A 97 -14.76 19.27 8.87
N GLN A 98 -14.75 18.60 7.72
CA GLN A 98 -14.22 17.24 7.60
C GLN A 98 -12.73 17.15 7.96
N ARG A 99 -11.93 18.17 7.59
CA ARG A 99 -10.52 18.23 7.96
C ARG A 99 -10.33 18.50 9.44
N GLU A 100 -11.12 19.39 10.03
CA GLU A 100 -11.11 19.66 11.48
C GLU A 100 -11.43 18.38 12.26
N GLU A 101 -12.52 17.68 11.94
CA GLU A 101 -12.86 16.41 12.58
C GLU A 101 -11.75 15.34 12.43
N MET A 102 -11.09 15.28 11.27
CA MET A 102 -9.96 14.39 11.06
C MET A 102 -8.76 14.76 11.95
N PHE A 103 -8.47 16.05 12.10
CA PHE A 103 -7.40 16.53 12.97
C PHE A 103 -7.72 16.29 14.44
N ASP A 104 -8.95 16.51 14.89
CA ASP A 104 -9.38 16.23 16.26
C ASP A 104 -9.22 14.75 16.61
N ARG A 105 -9.63 13.85 15.71
CA ARG A 105 -9.40 12.39 15.89
C ARG A 105 -7.91 12.06 15.98
N LYS A 106 -7.07 12.73 15.18
CA LYS A 106 -5.62 12.51 15.19
C LYS A 106 -4.98 13.05 16.47
N LEU A 107 -5.45 14.18 16.99
CA LEU A 107 -5.03 14.73 18.27
C LEU A 107 -5.41 13.79 19.42
N GLU A 108 -6.64 13.27 19.44
CA GLU A 108 -7.07 12.29 20.46
C GLU A 108 -6.23 11.01 20.41
N GLN A 109 -5.88 10.53 19.22
CA GLN A 109 -4.97 9.38 19.06
C GLN A 109 -3.55 9.68 19.55
N LEU A 110 -3.05 10.89 19.31
CA LEU A 110 -1.73 11.31 19.80
C LEU A 110 -1.73 11.43 21.32
N ASP A 111 -2.75 12.02 21.92
CA ASP A 111 -2.88 12.13 23.38
C ASP A 111 -2.92 10.75 24.05
N LYS A 112 -3.70 9.80 23.49
CA LYS A 112 -3.70 8.40 23.96
C LYS A 112 -2.34 7.74 23.84
N LYS A 113 -1.58 8.01 22.77
CA LYS A 113 -0.22 7.48 22.61
C LYS A 113 0.72 8.09 23.64
N ASP A 114 0.64 9.39 23.87
CA ASP A 114 1.46 10.10 24.84
C ASP A 114 1.23 9.59 26.27
N GLN A 115 -0.04 9.44 26.67
CA GLN A 115 -0.40 8.83 27.95
C GLN A 115 0.16 7.40 28.09
N ASN A 116 0.09 6.58 27.03
CA ASN A 116 0.66 5.24 27.04
C ASN A 116 2.20 5.26 27.12
N PHE A 117 2.87 6.20 26.45
CA PHE A 117 4.32 6.36 26.56
C PHE A 117 4.73 6.79 27.97
N ASN A 118 4.07 7.80 28.52
CA ASN A 118 4.30 8.26 29.90
C ASN A 118 4.08 7.13 30.92
N ARG A 119 3.06 6.29 30.73
CA ARG A 119 2.86 5.10 31.58
C ARG A 119 4.02 4.11 31.46
N LYS A 120 4.43 3.77 30.23
CA LYS A 120 5.55 2.84 29.99
C LYS A 120 6.86 3.39 30.55
N GLU A 121 7.11 4.68 30.41
CA GLU A 121 8.30 5.34 30.95
C GLU A 121 8.35 5.22 32.48
N ARG A 122 7.21 5.45 33.16
CA ARG A 122 7.12 5.22 34.62
C ARG A 122 7.33 3.75 34.99
N GLU A 123 6.75 2.81 34.24
CA GLU A 123 6.93 1.37 34.47
C GLU A 123 8.40 0.95 34.29
N ILE A 124 9.09 1.47 33.26
CA ILE A 124 10.52 1.22 33.02
C ILE A 124 11.35 1.83 34.16
N SER A 125 11.13 3.09 34.52
CA SER A 125 11.85 3.75 35.61
C SER A 125 11.71 3.00 36.94
N ASN A 126 10.51 2.49 37.24
CA ASN A 126 10.29 1.68 38.44
C ASN A 126 11.03 0.33 38.38
N ARG A 127 11.06 -0.32 37.21
CA ARG A 127 11.81 -1.57 37.02
C ARG A 127 13.31 -1.36 37.14
N GLU A 128 13.84 -0.27 36.59
CA GLU A 128 15.26 0.09 36.71
C GLU A 128 15.65 0.28 38.18
N LYS A 129 14.84 1.01 38.96
CA LYS A 129 15.07 1.16 40.40
C LYS A 129 15.06 -0.18 41.13
N ALA A 130 14.07 -1.03 40.86
CA ALA A 130 13.97 -2.36 41.48
C ALA A 130 15.15 -3.27 41.08
N LEU A 131 15.64 -3.17 39.85
CA LEU A 131 16.83 -3.88 39.39
C LEU A 131 18.09 -3.39 40.12
N GLN A 132 18.27 -2.07 40.24
CA GLN A 132 19.39 -1.49 40.99
C GLN A 132 19.40 -1.92 42.47
N GLU A 133 18.22 -1.99 43.11
CA GLU A 133 18.10 -2.48 44.49
C GLU A 133 18.51 -3.95 44.60
N LYS A 134 18.06 -4.80 43.66
CA LYS A 134 18.45 -6.22 43.62
C LYS A 134 19.93 -6.43 43.31
N GLU A 135 20.52 -5.61 42.44
CA GLU A 135 21.96 -5.66 42.15
C GLU A 135 22.78 -5.36 43.41
N LYS A 136 22.39 -4.33 44.17
CA LYS A 136 23.01 -4.02 45.47
C LYS A 136 22.85 -5.17 46.47
N GLU A 137 21.64 -5.72 46.60
CA GLU A 137 21.38 -6.84 47.52
C GLU A 137 22.23 -8.07 47.15
N ASN A 138 22.36 -8.37 45.85
CA ASN A 138 23.21 -9.45 45.36
C ASN A 138 24.70 -9.20 45.63
N GLU A 139 25.19 -7.97 45.44
CA GLU A 139 26.57 -7.62 45.79
C GLU A 139 26.83 -7.80 47.29
N GLU A 140 25.91 -7.35 48.14
CA GLU A 140 26.00 -7.54 49.60
C GLU A 140 25.99 -9.03 49.98
N LEU A 141 25.08 -9.83 49.41
CA LEU A 141 25.01 -11.26 49.61
C LEU A 141 26.28 -11.97 49.16
N LEU A 142 26.81 -11.61 47.99
CA LEU A 142 28.05 -12.18 47.46
C LEU A 142 29.24 -11.86 48.38
N ASN A 143 29.32 -10.65 48.91
CA ASN A 143 30.37 -10.26 49.85
C ASN A 143 30.24 -11.02 51.17
N LYS A 144 29.03 -11.11 51.74
CA LYS A 144 28.78 -11.93 52.94
C LYS A 144 29.12 -13.40 52.71
N GLN A 145 28.76 -13.95 51.56
CA GLN A 145 29.08 -15.34 51.22
C GLN A 145 30.60 -15.55 51.14
N LYS A 146 31.34 -14.62 50.55
CA LYS A 146 32.82 -14.66 50.52
C LYS A 146 33.41 -14.59 51.94
N GLU A 147 32.90 -13.72 52.80
CA GLU A 147 33.34 -13.62 54.20
C GLU A 147 33.08 -14.91 54.98
N ILE A 148 31.87 -15.46 54.88
CA ILE A 148 31.51 -16.73 55.53
C ILE A 148 32.36 -17.86 54.97
N LEU A 149 32.58 -17.93 53.66
CA LEU A 149 33.44 -18.95 53.07
C LEU A 149 34.85 -18.88 53.65
N ALA A 150 35.42 -17.66 53.76
CA ALA A 150 36.74 -17.44 54.35
C ALA A 150 36.81 -17.80 55.85
N GLN A 151 35.70 -17.62 56.59
CA GLN A 151 35.61 -17.99 58.01
C GLN A 151 35.42 -19.49 58.22
N VAL A 152 34.51 -20.12 57.46
CA VAL A 152 34.17 -21.55 57.60
C VAL A 152 35.28 -22.45 57.07
N SER A 153 36.03 -22.00 56.07
CA SER A 153 37.10 -22.80 55.48
C SER A 153 38.28 -23.00 56.43
N ASN A 154 38.54 -22.12 57.41
CA ASN A 154 39.80 -22.11 58.19
C ASN A 154 41.07 -22.25 57.31
N LEU A 155 40.91 -21.99 56.01
CA LEU A 155 41.81 -22.26 54.90
C LEU A 155 41.78 -21.00 54.05
N SER A 156 42.94 -20.52 53.63
CA SER A 156 43.00 -19.37 52.75
C SER A 156 42.31 -19.68 51.41
N ILE A 157 41.86 -18.65 50.69
CA ILE A 157 41.23 -18.80 49.36
C ILE A 157 42.11 -19.64 48.41
N GLU A 158 43.42 -19.49 48.54
CA GLU A 158 44.44 -20.26 47.81
C GLU A 158 44.38 -21.76 48.16
N ASP A 159 44.25 -22.11 49.44
CA ASP A 159 44.22 -23.50 49.88
C ASP A 159 42.92 -24.21 49.46
N ALA A 160 41.78 -23.52 49.54
CA ALA A 160 40.49 -24.05 49.06
C ALA A 160 40.50 -24.30 47.54
N LYS A 161 41.15 -23.42 46.77
CA LYS A 161 41.34 -23.59 45.33
C LYS A 161 42.24 -24.80 45.03
N LYS A 162 43.29 -25.01 45.83
CA LYS A 162 44.22 -26.13 45.68
C LYS A 162 43.56 -27.47 45.99
N GLU A 163 42.77 -27.55 47.06
CA GLU A 163 41.98 -28.73 47.43
C GLU A 163 40.96 -29.10 46.33
N LEU A 164 40.23 -28.11 45.80
CA LEU A 164 39.26 -28.32 44.72
C LEU A 164 39.92 -28.84 43.44
N LEU A 165 41.04 -28.24 43.06
CA LEU A 165 41.81 -28.69 41.88
C LEU A 165 42.36 -30.12 42.08
N GLY A 166 42.81 -30.46 43.29
CA GLY A 166 43.27 -31.81 43.63
C GLY A 166 42.18 -32.87 43.46
N ARG A 167 40.95 -32.58 43.91
CA ARG A 167 39.80 -33.49 43.72
C ARG A 167 39.43 -33.68 42.25
N ILE A 168 39.43 -32.59 41.47
CA ILE A 168 39.18 -32.67 40.02
C ILE A 168 40.25 -33.53 39.33
N GLU A 169 41.51 -33.42 39.75
CA GLU A 169 42.60 -34.23 39.23
C GLU A 169 42.43 -35.72 39.56
N GLU A 170 42.04 -36.04 40.79
CA GLU A 170 41.82 -37.42 41.24
C GLU A 170 40.62 -38.09 40.53
N ASP A 171 39.49 -37.38 40.41
CA ASP A 171 38.31 -37.83 39.65
C ASP A 171 38.66 -38.05 38.17
N SER A 172 39.44 -37.13 37.58
CA SER A 172 39.90 -37.25 36.20
C SER A 172 40.81 -38.47 35.99
N LYS A 173 41.70 -38.77 36.94
CA LYS A 173 42.55 -39.97 36.90
C LYS A 173 41.73 -41.25 37.03
N PHE A 174 40.71 -41.25 37.88
CA PHE A 174 39.83 -42.41 38.06
C PHE A 174 39.04 -42.74 36.79
N GLU A 175 38.45 -41.73 36.14
CA GLU A 175 37.75 -41.91 34.86
C GLU A 175 38.71 -42.33 33.74
N ALA A 176 39.91 -41.75 33.68
CA ALA A 176 40.93 -42.17 32.72
C ALA A 176 41.33 -43.65 32.91
N ALA A 177 41.50 -44.10 34.15
CA ALA A 177 41.81 -45.50 34.47
C ALA A 177 40.68 -46.45 34.06
N LYS A 178 39.42 -46.05 34.26
CA LYS A 178 38.25 -46.82 33.82
C LYS A 178 38.17 -46.95 32.31
N ILE A 179 38.46 -45.88 31.58
CA ILE A 179 38.55 -45.90 30.12
C ILE A 179 39.66 -46.84 29.67
N ALA A 180 40.86 -46.72 30.26
CA ALA A 180 42.00 -47.57 29.92
C ALA A 180 41.70 -49.06 30.12
N LYS A 181 41.08 -49.42 31.25
CA LYS A 181 40.67 -50.80 31.54
C LYS A 181 39.68 -51.34 30.51
N ARG A 182 38.67 -50.55 30.14
CA ARG A 182 37.69 -50.98 29.12
C ARG A 182 38.36 -51.22 27.76
N VAL A 183 39.29 -50.36 27.35
CA VAL A 183 40.04 -50.53 26.08
C VAL A 183 40.89 -51.80 26.13
N GLU A 184 41.52 -52.09 27.28
CA GLU A 184 42.28 -53.33 27.48
C GLU A 184 41.37 -54.57 27.37
N ASP A 185 40.21 -54.57 28.03
CA ASP A 185 39.26 -55.67 27.99
C ASP A 185 38.74 -55.92 26.54
N GLU A 186 38.39 -54.85 25.81
CA GLU A 186 37.99 -54.93 24.39
C GLU A 186 39.09 -55.49 23.50
N ALA A 187 40.36 -55.11 23.75
CA ALA A 187 41.50 -55.62 23.00
C ALA A 187 41.73 -57.12 23.26
N ILE A 188 41.57 -57.58 24.51
CA ILE A 188 41.67 -59.00 24.88
C ILE A 188 40.57 -59.82 24.19
N GLU A 189 39.32 -59.35 24.26
CA GLU A 189 38.18 -60.04 23.63
C GLU A 189 38.37 -60.12 22.09
N GLY A 190 38.81 -59.01 21.48
CA GLY A 190 39.14 -58.96 20.05
C GLY A 190 40.26 -59.94 19.67
N ALA A 191 41.30 -60.02 20.49
CA ALA A 191 42.41 -60.95 20.28
C ALA A 191 41.97 -62.41 20.39
N GLU A 192 41.13 -62.77 21.37
CA GLU A 192 40.62 -64.12 21.54
C GLU A 192 39.75 -64.55 20.35
N LYS A 193 38.86 -63.65 19.88
CA LYS A 193 38.05 -63.89 18.68
C LYS A 193 38.92 -64.12 17.45
N LYS A 194 39.96 -63.30 17.27
CA LYS A 194 40.90 -63.45 16.14
C LYS A 194 41.70 -64.74 16.23
N ALA A 195 42.13 -65.14 17.42
CA ALA A 195 42.84 -66.40 17.64
C ALA A 195 41.96 -67.61 17.25
N LYS A 196 40.68 -67.61 17.65
CA LYS A 196 39.71 -68.65 17.26
C LYS A 196 39.49 -68.72 15.75
N GLU A 197 39.38 -67.58 15.07
CA GLU A 197 39.29 -67.55 13.59
C GLU A 197 40.53 -68.18 12.93
N VAL A 198 41.74 -67.81 13.38
CA VAL A 198 42.99 -68.33 12.82
C VAL A 198 43.10 -69.84 13.04
N LEU A 199 42.78 -70.33 14.24
CA LEU A 199 42.73 -71.76 14.56
C LEU A 199 41.74 -72.51 13.66
N SER A 200 40.54 -71.98 13.45
CA SER A 200 39.55 -72.59 12.57
C SER A 200 40.04 -72.73 11.13
N VAL A 201 40.71 -71.70 10.60
CA VAL A 201 41.31 -71.73 9.25
C VAL A 201 42.44 -72.74 9.18
N ALA A 202 43.30 -72.81 10.20
CA ALA A 202 44.39 -73.78 10.26
C ALA A 202 43.87 -75.23 10.27
N VAL A 203 42.82 -75.51 11.07
CA VAL A 203 42.17 -76.83 11.11
C VAL A 203 41.54 -77.18 9.76
N GLN A 204 40.79 -76.26 9.14
CA GLN A 204 40.21 -76.49 7.80
C GLN A 204 41.27 -76.84 6.76
N ARG A 205 42.43 -76.17 6.81
CA ARG A 205 43.52 -76.39 5.86
C ARG A 205 44.21 -77.74 6.09
N ALA A 206 44.44 -78.13 7.35
CA ALA A 206 45.07 -79.41 7.69
C ALA A 206 44.15 -80.63 7.49
N ALA A 207 42.82 -80.43 7.60
CA ALA A 207 41.86 -81.52 7.45
C ALA A 207 41.90 -82.17 6.05
N SER A 208 42.18 -81.39 4.99
CA SER A 208 42.30 -81.91 3.62
C SER A 208 43.42 -82.95 3.50
N ASP A 209 44.61 -82.63 4.01
CA ASP A 209 45.80 -83.49 3.90
C ASP A 209 45.66 -84.73 4.81
N PHE A 210 45.06 -84.58 6.00
CA PHE A 210 44.84 -85.70 6.92
C PHE A 210 43.87 -86.76 6.34
N VAL A 211 42.78 -86.30 5.70
CA VAL A 211 41.79 -87.20 5.08
C VAL A 211 42.39 -87.92 3.87
N SER A 212 43.21 -87.27 3.04
CA SER A 212 43.86 -87.96 1.92
C SER A 212 44.80 -89.08 2.38
N ASP A 213 45.56 -88.87 3.46
CA ASP A 213 46.54 -89.85 3.91
C ASP A 213 45.94 -91.05 4.64
N HIS A 214 44.84 -90.86 5.39
CA HIS A 214 44.31 -91.90 6.29
C HIS A 214 43.11 -92.68 5.75
N THR A 215 42.51 -92.24 4.63
CA THR A 215 41.33 -92.93 4.05
C THR A 215 41.67 -93.85 2.87
N ILE A 216 42.93 -93.89 2.43
CA ILE A 216 43.38 -94.78 1.36
C ILE A 216 43.92 -96.07 1.98
N SER A 217 43.17 -97.17 1.85
CA SER A 217 43.64 -98.51 2.21
C SER A 217 43.94 -99.30 0.95
N THR A 218 45.18 -99.75 0.80
CA THR A 218 45.58 -100.64 -0.29
C THR A 218 45.41 -102.09 0.14
N VAL A 219 44.67 -102.87 -0.63
CA VAL A 219 44.46 -104.30 -0.38
C VAL A 219 45.30 -105.09 -1.39
N SER A 220 46.28 -105.84 -0.90
CA SER A 220 47.08 -106.72 -1.75
C SER A 220 46.31 -107.99 -2.10
N LEU A 221 46.24 -108.30 -3.40
CA LEU A 221 45.54 -109.49 -3.88
C LEU A 221 46.44 -110.73 -3.76
N PRO A 222 45.94 -111.87 -3.24
CA PRO A 222 46.76 -113.03 -2.93
C PRO A 222 47.34 -113.75 -4.17
N ASN A 223 46.73 -113.59 -5.35
CA ASN A 223 47.18 -114.20 -6.60
C ASN A 223 46.62 -113.47 -7.83
N ASP A 224 47.28 -113.67 -8.98
CA ASP A 224 46.88 -113.04 -10.25
C ASP A 224 45.55 -113.57 -10.80
N GLU A 225 45.09 -114.75 -10.36
CA GLU A 225 43.76 -115.26 -10.69
C GLU A 225 42.64 -114.42 -10.05
N MET A 226 42.80 -114.04 -8.77
CA MET A 226 41.90 -113.08 -8.10
C MET A 226 41.92 -111.71 -8.79
N LYS A 227 43.11 -111.23 -9.18
CA LYS A 227 43.25 -110.00 -9.95
C LYS A 227 42.49 -110.08 -11.28
N GLY A 228 42.59 -111.22 -11.98
CA GLY A 228 41.83 -111.50 -13.19
C GLY A 228 40.30 -111.50 -12.99
N ARG A 229 39.79 -112.02 -11.86
CA ARG A 229 38.35 -111.99 -11.52
C ARG A 229 37.85 -110.61 -11.10
N ILE A 230 38.66 -109.84 -10.37
CA ILE A 230 38.32 -108.46 -9.95
C ILE A 230 38.32 -107.52 -11.16
N ILE A 231 39.25 -107.70 -12.11
CA ILE A 231 39.25 -106.91 -13.35
C ILE A 231 38.12 -107.40 -14.29
N GLY A 232 37.98 -108.71 -14.48
CA GLY A 232 37.03 -109.33 -15.42
C GLY A 232 37.48 -109.21 -16.88
N ARG A 233 36.89 -110.01 -17.80
CA ARG A 233 37.18 -109.90 -19.25
C ARG A 233 36.82 -108.49 -19.75
N GLU A 234 37.82 -107.78 -20.26
CA GLU A 234 37.77 -106.36 -20.71
C GLU A 234 37.58 -105.32 -19.60
N GLY A 235 37.86 -105.66 -18.34
CA GLY A 235 37.80 -104.70 -17.23
C GLY A 235 36.38 -104.39 -16.74
N ARG A 236 35.40 -105.24 -17.06
CA ARG A 236 33.99 -105.02 -16.70
C ARG A 236 33.72 -104.98 -15.20
N ASN A 237 34.40 -105.82 -14.41
CA ASN A 237 34.13 -105.88 -12.97
C ASN A 237 34.73 -104.70 -12.21
N ILE A 238 35.91 -104.22 -12.59
CA ILE A 238 36.54 -103.09 -11.89
C ILE A 238 35.77 -101.78 -12.11
N ARG A 239 35.26 -101.53 -13.32
CA ARG A 239 34.42 -100.35 -13.59
C ARG A 239 33.09 -100.37 -12.85
N ALA A 240 32.50 -101.56 -12.65
CA ALA A 240 31.27 -101.70 -11.86
C ALA A 240 31.52 -101.45 -10.37
N LEU A 241 32.67 -101.85 -9.85
CA LEU A 241 33.12 -101.53 -8.49
C LEU A 241 33.33 -100.02 -8.32
N GLU A 242 34.10 -99.38 -9.21
CA GLU A 242 34.32 -97.93 -9.18
C GLU A 242 32.99 -97.15 -9.23
N ALA A 243 32.08 -97.52 -10.13
CA ALA A 243 30.77 -96.86 -10.23
C ALA A 243 29.88 -97.05 -8.99
N ALA A 244 30.05 -98.13 -8.21
CA ALA A 244 29.26 -98.41 -7.02
C ALA A 244 29.85 -97.78 -5.75
N THR A 245 31.16 -97.60 -5.67
CA THR A 245 31.83 -97.02 -4.49
C THR A 245 32.08 -95.51 -4.59
N GLY A 246 31.91 -94.92 -5.77
CA GLY A 246 32.08 -93.50 -6.02
C GLY A 246 33.48 -93.14 -6.47
#